data_AF-A0A6M1XVY2-F1
#
_entry.id   AF-A0A6M1XVY2-F1
#
_cell.length_a   1.000
_cell.length_b   1.000
_cell.length_c   1.000
_cell.angle_alpha   90.00
_cell.angle_beta   90.00
_cell.angle_gamma   90.00
#
_symmetry.space_group_name_H-M   'P 1'
#
loop_
_entity.id
_entity.type
_entity.pdbx_description
1 polymer ?
#
loop_
_entity_poly.entity_id
_entity_poly.type
_entity_poly.pdbx_seq_one_letter_code
_entity_poly.pdbx_strand_id
1 'polypeptide(L)'
;MRGDVASIQVYEETSGIGPGEPVRSTGEALSVELGPGIISQMFDGIQRPLDTFMEITQSNFLGRGVQLPALDHEKKWWFEPTVEAGETVSAGDVIGIVEETKVIK
;
A
#
# COMPACT_ATOMS: atom_id res chain seq x y z
N MET A 1 1.69 -17.40 17.79
CA MET A 1 2.11 -16.88 19.11
C MET A 1 2.19 -18.03 20.09
N ARG A 2 3.25 -18.10 20.90
CA ARG A 2 3.41 -19.04 22.02
C ARG A 2 3.87 -18.22 23.23
N GLY A 3 2.93 -17.76 24.06
CA GLY A 3 3.24 -16.79 25.12
C GLY A 3 3.72 -15.46 24.52
N ASP A 4 4.88 -15.01 24.97
CA ASP A 4 5.61 -13.81 24.49
C ASP A 4 6.47 -14.07 23.25
N VAL A 5 6.53 -15.31 22.75
CA VAL A 5 7.30 -15.69 21.56
C VAL A 5 6.43 -15.67 20.31
N ALA A 6 6.86 -14.89 19.31
CA ALA A 6 6.25 -14.82 17.98
C ALA A 6 7.08 -15.61 16.95
N SER A 7 6.41 -16.44 16.14
CA SER A 7 6.98 -16.99 14.91
C SER A 7 6.58 -16.06 13.77
N ILE A 8 7.57 -15.49 13.07
CA ILE A 8 7.38 -14.44 12.07
C ILE A 8 7.82 -14.96 10.72
N GLN A 9 6.96 -14.80 9.71
CA GLN A 9 7.32 -15.00 8.31
C GLN A 9 7.86 -13.69 7.75
N VAL A 10 9.10 -13.70 7.26
CA VAL A 10 9.76 -12.51 6.72
C VAL A 10 9.61 -12.51 5.20
N TYR A 11 9.25 -11.36 4.62
CA TYR A 11 9.01 -11.18 3.18
C TYR A 11 10.20 -10.59 2.42
N GLU A 12 11.34 -10.39 3.09
CA GLU A 12 12.60 -9.88 2.53
C GLU A 12 13.78 -10.78 2.94
N GLU A 13 14.95 -10.60 2.32
CA GLU A 13 16.15 -11.39 2.61
C GLU A 13 16.66 -11.17 4.04
N THR A 14 16.87 -12.26 4.78
CA THR A 14 17.24 -12.24 6.21
C THR A 14 18.74 -12.29 6.49
N SER A 15 19.57 -12.44 5.45
CA SER A 15 21.02 -12.46 5.59
C SER A 15 21.53 -11.21 6.33
N GLY A 16 22.24 -11.42 7.44
CA GLY A 16 22.80 -10.37 8.30
C GLY A 16 22.00 -10.08 9.57
N ILE A 17 20.79 -10.63 9.73
CA ILE A 17 19.98 -10.48 10.95
C ILE A 17 20.35 -11.56 11.98
N GLY A 18 20.39 -11.20 13.26
CA GLY A 18 20.72 -12.10 14.37
C GLY A 18 19.95 -11.89 15.68
N PRO A 19 20.15 -12.77 16.68
CA PRO A 19 19.51 -12.64 17.98
C PRO A 19 19.89 -11.35 18.71
N GLY A 20 18.91 -10.75 19.40
CA GLY A 20 19.09 -9.49 20.15
C GLY A 20 18.69 -8.23 19.38
N GLU A 21 18.46 -8.34 18.07
CA GLU A 21 17.90 -7.24 17.28
C GLU A 21 16.43 -6.97 17.64
N PRO A 22 16.00 -5.68 17.62
CA PRO A 22 14.66 -5.31 17.99
C PRO A 22 13.63 -5.67 16.91
N VAL A 23 12.44 -6.08 17.33
CA VAL A 23 11.28 -6.29 16.46
C VAL A 23 10.14 -5.40 16.94
N ARG A 24 9.46 -4.72 16.01
CA ARG A 24 8.30 -3.88 16.28
C ARG A 24 7.10 -4.36 15.47
N SER A 25 5.97 -4.58 16.12
CA SER A 25 4.71 -4.86 15.43
C SER A 25 4.07 -3.56 14.97
N THR A 26 3.47 -3.56 13.78
CA THR A 26 2.61 -2.47 13.29
C THR A 26 1.25 -2.45 14.00
N GLY A 27 0.85 -3.56 14.63
CA GLY A 27 -0.49 -3.72 15.22
C GLY A 27 -1.59 -4.05 14.20
N GLU A 28 -1.25 -4.12 12.92
CA GLU A 28 -2.18 -4.29 11.81
C GLU A 28 -1.85 -5.56 11.03
N ALA A 29 -2.88 -6.16 10.42
CA ALA A 29 -2.69 -7.26 9.49
C ALA A 29 -2.09 -6.77 8.17
N LEU A 30 -1.47 -7.67 7.41
CA LEU A 30 -1.07 -7.38 6.03
C LEU A 30 -2.30 -6.95 5.23
N SER A 31 -2.28 -5.71 4.76
CA SER A 31 -3.39 -5.02 4.12
C SER A 31 -2.93 -4.36 2.84
N VAL A 32 -3.87 -3.96 1.99
CA VAL A 32 -3.60 -3.24 0.74
C VAL A 32 -4.38 -1.94 0.69
N GLU A 33 -3.82 -0.93 0.04
CA GLU A 33 -4.54 0.30 -0.29
C GLU A 33 -5.37 0.07 -1.55
N LEU A 34 -6.64 0.49 -1.51
CA LEU A 34 -7.57 0.43 -2.64
C LEU A 34 -8.12 1.83 -2.90
N GLY A 35 -7.78 2.40 -4.04
CA GLY A 35 -8.21 3.76 -4.42
C GLY A 35 -7.61 4.23 -5.75
N PRO A 36 -7.95 5.45 -6.19
CA PRO A 36 -7.44 6.02 -7.42
C PRO A 36 -5.92 6.15 -7.42
N GLY A 37 -5.29 5.74 -8.53
CA GLY A 37 -3.84 5.68 -8.69
C GLY A 37 -3.28 4.26 -8.69
N ILE A 38 -4.10 3.24 -8.47
CA ILE A 38 -3.69 1.84 -8.48
C ILE A 38 -3.57 1.28 -9.90
N ILE A 39 -4.34 1.79 -10.87
CA ILE A 39 -4.34 1.33 -12.25
C ILE A 39 -3.05 1.76 -12.93
N SER A 40 -2.51 0.87 -13.78
CA SER A 40 -1.24 1.06 -14.51
C SER A 40 0.02 1.10 -13.65
N GLN A 41 -0.07 0.72 -12.38
CA GLN A 41 1.08 0.60 -11.49
C GLN A 41 1.66 -0.82 -11.50
N MET A 42 2.97 -0.93 -11.27
CA MET A 42 3.66 -2.20 -11.07
C MET A 42 4.14 -2.30 -9.62
N PHE A 43 3.56 -3.25 -8.89
CA PHE A 43 3.86 -3.47 -7.47
C PHE A 43 4.70 -4.73 -7.24
N ASP A 44 5.41 -4.76 -6.11
CA ASP A 44 5.99 -5.98 -5.57
C ASP A 44 4.97 -6.84 -4.81
N GLY A 45 5.43 -7.95 -4.21
CA GLY A 45 4.57 -8.91 -3.49
C GLY A 45 3.90 -8.39 -2.21
N ILE A 46 4.23 -7.17 -1.76
CA ILE A 46 3.63 -6.50 -0.60
C ILE A 46 3.11 -5.10 -0.95
N GLN A 47 2.79 -4.86 -2.23
CA GLN A 47 2.18 -3.64 -2.76
C GLN A 47 3.08 -2.38 -2.77
N ARG A 48 4.41 -2.51 -2.85
CA ARG A 48 5.30 -1.34 -3.05
C ARG A 48 5.47 -1.01 -4.54
N PRO A 49 5.27 0.25 -4.97
CA PRO A 49 5.45 0.66 -6.37
C PRO A 49 6.93 0.63 -6.77
N LEU A 50 7.26 -0.17 -7.80
CA LEU A 50 8.65 -0.47 -8.17
C LEU A 50 9.38 0.70 -8.84
N ASP A 51 8.66 1.53 -9.58
CA ASP A 51 9.18 2.76 -10.18
C ASP A 51 9.58 3.77 -9.10
N THR A 52 8.67 4.01 -8.16
CA THR A 52 8.88 4.89 -6.99
C THR A 52 9.99 4.33 -6.09
N PHE A 53 10.09 3.00 -5.94
CA PHE A 53 11.19 2.36 -5.24
C PHE A 53 12.54 2.67 -5.87
N MET A 54 12.63 2.52 -7.20
CA MET A 54 13.85 2.83 -7.95
C MET A 54 14.21 4.30 -7.84
N GLU A 55 13.23 5.21 -7.91
CA GLU A 55 13.44 6.64 -7.76
C GLU A 55 13.93 7.03 -6.36
N ILE A 56 13.38 6.44 -5.30
CA ILE A 56 13.78 6.78 -3.93
C ILE A 56 15.12 6.17 -3.55
N THR A 57 15.37 4.93 -3.98
CA THR A 57 16.63 4.24 -3.68
C THR A 57 17.77 4.64 -4.62
N GLN A 58 17.46 5.32 -5.74
CA GLN A 58 18.41 5.69 -6.80
C GLN A 58 19.24 4.48 -7.26
N SER A 59 18.61 3.31 -7.34
CA SER A 59 19.25 2.02 -7.58
C SER A 59 18.43 1.14 -8.51
N ASN A 60 19.11 0.43 -9.42
CA ASN A 60 18.49 -0.59 -10.27
C ASN A 60 18.25 -1.93 -9.54
N PHE A 61 18.71 -2.06 -8.29
CA PHE A 61 18.61 -3.27 -7.48
C PHE A 61 17.68 -3.03 -6.28
N LEU A 62 16.92 -4.06 -5.92
CA LEU A 62 16.04 -4.03 -4.74
C LEU A 62 16.87 -4.08 -3.45
N GLY A 63 16.86 -2.96 -2.72
CA GLY A 63 17.29 -2.90 -1.32
C GLY A 63 16.27 -3.55 -0.37
N ARG A 64 16.57 -3.54 0.94
CA ARG A 64 15.71 -4.11 1.99
C ARG A 64 15.29 -3.03 2.98
N GLY A 65 14.18 -3.23 3.68
CA GLY A 65 13.73 -2.33 4.75
C GLY A 65 13.21 -0.97 4.27
N VAL A 66 12.91 -0.83 2.98
CA VAL A 66 12.33 0.40 2.42
C VAL A 66 10.81 0.36 2.58
N GLN A 67 10.28 1.38 3.24
CA GLN A 67 8.84 1.57 3.45
C GLN A 67 8.33 2.63 2.49
N LEU A 68 7.34 2.29 1.66
CA LEU A 68 6.72 3.19 0.69
C LEU A 68 5.20 3.06 0.75
N PRO A 69 4.45 4.16 0.61
CA PRO A 69 3.02 4.09 0.38
C PRO A 69 2.74 3.36 -0.94
N ALA A 70 1.62 2.65 -1.02
CA ALA A 70 1.24 1.94 -2.23
C ALA A 70 0.75 2.91 -3.31
N LEU A 71 -0.03 3.93 -2.92
CA LEU A 71 -0.52 4.97 -3.82
C LEU A 71 0.18 6.30 -3.59
N ASP A 72 0.13 7.18 -4.58
CA ASP A 72 0.57 8.57 -4.44
C ASP A 72 -0.48 9.37 -3.65
N HIS A 73 -0.15 9.69 -2.39
CA HIS A 73 -1.03 10.44 -1.48
C HIS A 73 -0.99 11.95 -1.70
N GLU A 74 -0.08 12.46 -2.55
CA GLU A 74 0.01 13.87 -2.90
C GLU A 74 -0.73 14.20 -4.20
N LYS A 75 -0.94 13.20 -5.06
CA LYS A 75 -1.68 13.34 -6.32
C LYS A 75 -3.13 13.77 -6.07
N LYS A 76 -3.53 14.82 -6.77
CA LYS A 76 -4.91 15.33 -6.74
C LYS A 76 -5.76 14.65 -7.81
N TRP A 77 -6.95 14.26 -7.40
CA TRP A 77 -7.97 13.66 -8.26
C TRP A 77 -9.23 14.52 -8.29
N TRP A 78 -9.88 14.57 -9.44
CA TRP A 78 -11.22 15.16 -9.55
C TRP A 78 -12.24 14.09 -9.17
N PHE A 79 -12.95 14.33 -8.06
CA PHE A 79 -14.02 13.47 -7.59
C PHE A 79 -15.37 14.06 -8.01
N GLU A 80 -16.13 13.29 -8.79
CA GLU A 80 -17.49 13.65 -9.19
C GLU A 80 -18.48 12.92 -8.26
N PRO A 81 -19.14 13.63 -7.32
CA PRO A 81 -20.10 13.02 -6.41
C PRO A 81 -21.36 12.56 -7.16
N THR A 82 -21.90 11.40 -6.77
CA THR A 82 -23.13 10.82 -7.34
C THR A 82 -24.29 10.73 -6.35
N VAL A 83 -24.04 11.08 -5.08
CA VAL A 83 -25.03 11.09 -3.99
C VAL A 83 -25.17 12.49 -3.41
N GLU A 84 -26.31 12.76 -2.79
CA GLU A 84 -26.59 14.05 -2.15
C GLU A 84 -26.34 14.03 -0.64
N ALA A 85 -26.09 15.22 -0.07
CA ALA A 85 -25.92 15.36 1.37
C ALA A 85 -27.23 15.02 2.10
N GLY A 86 -27.17 14.02 2.99
CA GLY A 86 -28.32 13.53 3.75
C GLY A 86 -28.90 12.21 3.23
N GLU A 87 -28.37 11.68 2.12
CA GLU A 87 -28.71 10.36 1.61
C GLU A 87 -28.20 9.25 2.54
N THR A 88 -29.00 8.20 2.73
CA THR A 88 -28.60 7.03 3.53
C THR A 88 -27.89 6.03 2.63
N VAL A 89 -26.64 5.69 2.99
CA VAL A 89 -25.80 4.75 2.23
C VAL A 89 -25.32 3.61 3.14
N SER A 90 -24.82 2.56 2.50
CA SER A 90 -24.33 1.32 3.10
C SER A 90 -22.99 0.90 2.47
N ALA A 91 -22.40 -0.19 2.98
CA ALA A 91 -21.12 -0.68 2.50
C ALA A 91 -21.21 -1.13 1.04
N GLY A 92 -20.40 -0.51 0.18
CA GLY A 92 -20.35 -0.80 -1.26
C GLY A 92 -21.15 0.16 -2.13
N ASP A 93 -21.93 1.08 -1.55
CA ASP A 93 -22.65 2.09 -2.32
C ASP A 93 -21.69 3.11 -2.93
N VAL A 94 -21.95 3.48 -4.20
CA VAL A 94 -21.11 4.41 -4.96
C VAL A 94 -21.50 5.84 -4.61
N ILE A 95 -20.63 6.53 -3.87
CA ILE A 95 -20.82 7.93 -3.48
C ILE A 95 -20.27 8.93 -4.51
N GLY A 96 -19.47 8.45 -5.46
CA GLY A 96 -18.95 9.23 -6.55
C GLY A 96 -17.87 8.47 -7.31
N ILE A 97 -17.35 9.09 -8.35
CA ILE A 97 -16.41 8.49 -9.28
C ILE A 97 -15.18 9.37 -9.49
N VAL A 98 -14.08 8.75 -9.89
CA VAL A 98 -12.84 9.42 -10.29
C VAL A 98 -12.43 8.80 -11.62
N GLU A 99 -12.38 9.61 -12.68
CA GLU A 99 -11.86 9.14 -13.96
C GLU A 99 -10.34 8.91 -13.85
N GLU A 100 -9.96 7.69 -13.47
CA GLU A 100 -8.57 7.32 -13.22
C GLU A 100 -7.77 7.23 -14.52
N THR A 101 -8.41 6.72 -15.58
CA THR A 101 -7.83 6.62 -16.92
C THR A 101 -8.85 7.03 -17.97
N LYS A 102 -8.39 7.28 -19.20
CA LYS A 102 -9.28 7.60 -20.34
C LYS A 102 -10.26 6.49 -20.70
N VAL A 103 -10.05 5.27 -20.21
CA VAL A 103 -10.84 4.07 -20.55
C VAL A 103 -11.73 3.65 -19.39
N ILE A 104 -11.28 3.83 -18.15
CA ILE A 104 -11.97 3.42 -16.92
C ILE A 104 -12.32 4.66 -16.11
N LYS A 105 -13.61 4.81 -15.85
CA LYS A 105 -14.21 5.82 -14.98
C LYS A 105 -14.35 5.33 -13.55
#